data_AF-K1ZXP7-F1
#
_entry.id   AF-K1ZXP7-F1
#
_cell.length_a   1.000
_cell.length_b   1.000
_cell.length_c   1.000
_cell.angle_alpha   90.00
_cell.angle_beta   90.00
_cell.angle_gamma   90.00
#
_symmetry.space_group_name_H-M   'P 1'
#
loop_
_entity.id
_entity.type
_entity.pdbx_description
1 polymer ?
#
loop_
_entity_poly.entity_id
_entity_poly.type
_entity_poly.pdbx_seq_one_letter_code
_entity_poly.pdbx_strand_id
1 'polypeptide(L)' 'MILSGKEIKRRMGTDISIEPFNDDQVGPNSYNLRLHRELLVYTEPILDMKKRNNVASVIIP' A
#
# COMPACT_ATOMS: atom_id res chain seq x y z
N MET A 1 20.45 -3.81 -4.87
CA MET A 1 20.04 -5.06 -5.54
C MET A 1 18.55 -5.25 -5.33
N ILE A 2 17.78 -5.56 -6.38
CA ILE A 2 16.33 -5.80 -6.27
C ILE A 2 16.09 -7.27 -5.91
N LEU A 3 15.14 -7.54 -5.02
CA LEU A 3 14.79 -8.91 -4.62
C LEU A 3 14.04 -9.61 -5.76
N SER A 4 14.34 -10.88 -6.01
CA SER A 4 13.50 -11.71 -6.87
C SER A 4 12.21 -12.10 -6.14
N GLY A 5 11.19 -12.54 -6.86
CA GLY A 5 9.96 -13.08 -6.26
C GLY A 5 10.23 -14.23 -5.29
N LYS A 6 11.22 -15.09 -5.58
CA LYS A 6 11.65 -16.17 -4.66
C LYS A 6 12.22 -15.62 -3.35
N GLU A 7 13.00 -14.55 -3.44
CA GLU A 7 13.61 -13.92 -2.26
C GLU A 7 12.58 -13.15 -1.43
N ILE A 8 11.58 -12.54 -2.08
CA ILE A 8 10.42 -11.94 -1.39
C ILE A 8 9.71 -13.01 -0.56
N LYS A 9 9.36 -14.16 -1.17
CA LYS A 9 8.70 -15.28 -0.46
C LYS A 9 9.55 -15.80 0.72
N ARG A 10 10.86 -15.96 0.53
CA ARG A 10 11.78 -16.47 1.56
C ARG A 10 11.87 -15.57 2.79
N ARG A 11 11.65 -14.27 2.63
CA ARG A 11 11.75 -13.24 3.68
C ARG A 11 10.41 -12.86 4.31
N MET A 12 9.31 -13.48 3.87
CA MET A 12 8.00 -13.32 4.50
C MET A 12 8.05 -13.78 5.95
N GLY A 13 7.58 -12.95 6.88
CA GLY A 13 7.60 -13.21 8.31
C GLY A 13 8.95 -12.92 9.00
N THR A 14 9.98 -12.49 8.26
CA THR A 14 11.23 -11.99 8.85
C THR A 14 11.30 -10.47 8.75
N ASP A 15 11.88 -9.97 7.67
CA ASP A 15 12.05 -8.56 7.35
C ASP A 15 10.97 -8.05 6.38
N ILE A 16 10.15 -8.95 5.81
CA ILE A 16 8.99 -8.59 4.98
C ILE A 16 7.71 -9.11 5.65
N SER A 17 6.73 -8.24 5.88
CA SER A 17 5.39 -8.60 6.33
C SER A 17 4.35 -7.99 5.39
N ILE A 18 3.51 -8.86 4.80
CA ILE A 18 2.41 -8.47 3.91
C ILE A 18 1.20 -9.28 4.37
N GLU A 19 0.14 -8.59 4.78
CA GLU A 19 -1.09 -9.22 5.22
C GLU A 19 -2.30 -8.52 4.60
N PRO A 20 -3.16 -9.23 3.86
CA PRO A 20 -3.03 -10.63 3.45
C PRO A 20 -1.99 -10.83 2.33
N PHE A 21 -1.19 -11.91 2.41
CA PHE A 21 -0.29 -12.34 1.34
C PHE A 21 -1.00 -13.27 0.34
N ASN A 22 -0.75 -13.07 -0.95
CA ASN A 22 -1.23 -13.93 -2.02
C ASN A 22 -0.07 -14.24 -3.00
N ASP A 23 0.20 -15.53 -3.19
CA ASP A 23 1.29 -16.02 -4.03
C ASP A 23 1.16 -15.60 -5.51
N ASP A 24 -0.08 -15.48 -6.00
CA ASP A 24 -0.39 -15.07 -7.38
C ASP A 24 0.00 -13.61 -7.68
N GLN A 25 0.24 -12.81 -6.63
CA GLN A 25 0.65 -11.41 -6.76
C GLN A 25 2.17 -11.23 -6.79
N VAL A 26 2.94 -12.32 -6.63
CA VAL A 26 4.41 -12.28 -6.69
C VAL A 26 4.87 -12.22 -8.14
N GLY A 27 5.48 -11.10 -8.53
CA GLY A 27 6.15 -10.93 -9.81
C GLY A 27 7.58 -11.49 -9.82
N PRO A 28 8.30 -11.39 -10.95
CA PRO A 28 9.69 -11.83 -11.05
C PRO A 28 10.63 -11.19 -10.02
N ASN A 29 10.33 -9.95 -9.65
CA ASN A 29 11.12 -9.13 -8.74
C ASN A 29 10.28 -8.04 -8.02
N SER A 30 8.99 -8.31 -7.84
CA SER A 30 8.01 -7.39 -7.26
C SER A 30 6.88 -8.15 -6.57
N TYR A 31 6.01 -7.43 -5.85
CA TYR A 31 4.74 -7.91 -5.35
C TYR A 31 3.65 -6.89 -5.72
N ASN A 32 2.59 -7.34 -6.38
CA ASN A 32 1.49 -6.48 -6.82
C ASN A 32 0.55 -6.17 -5.65
N LEU A 33 0.38 -4.88 -5.32
CA LEU A 33 -0.59 -4.44 -4.30
C LEU A 33 -1.99 -4.25 -4.90
N ARG A 34 -3.00 -4.16 -4.03
CA ARG A 34 -4.39 -3.89 -4.39
C ARG A 34 -4.83 -2.58 -3.76
N LEU A 35 -5.70 -1.86 -4.47
CA LEU A 35 -6.34 -0.66 -3.94
C LEU A 35 -7.37 -1.06 -2.88
N HIS A 36 -7.30 -0.43 -1.71
CA HIS A 36 -8.33 -0.59 -0.69
C HIS A 36 -9.59 0.20 -1.06
N ARG A 37 -10.74 -0.20 -0.53
CA ARG A 37 -12.02 0.45 -0.82
C ARG A 37 -12.18 1.84 -0.19
N GLU A 38 -11.30 2.24 0.70
CA GLU A 38 -11.40 3.53 1.41
C GLU A 38 -10.39 4.51 0.83
N LEU A 39 -10.88 5.69 0.48
CA LEU A 39 -10.11 6.83 0.05
C LEU A 39 -10.34 8.00 1.00
N LEU A 40 -9.38 8.92 1.05
CA LEU A 40 -9.49 10.19 1.77
C LEU A 40 -9.50 11.34 0.78
N VAL A 41 -10.37 12.33 1.01
CA VAL A 41 -10.49 13.54 0.20
C VAL A 41 -10.27 14.76 1.09
N TYR A 42 -9.37 15.65 0.70
CA TYR A 42 -9.17 16.92 1.40
C TYR A 42 -10.40 17.81 1.29
N THR A 43 -10.77 18.44 2.40
CA THR A 43 -11.97 19.29 2.47
C THR A 43 -11.68 20.76 2.17
N GLU A 44 -10.41 21.17 2.26
CA GLU A 44 -9.96 22.53 2.00
C GLU A 44 -9.36 22.70 0.59
N PRO A 45 -9.50 23.89 -0.03
CA PRO A 45 -8.93 24.17 -1.35
C PRO A 45 -7.41 24.42 -1.31
N ILE A 46 -6.86 24.75 -0.13
CA ILE A 46 -5.43 25.03 0.06
C ILE A 46 -4.90 24.12 1.15
N LEU A 47 -3.81 23.43 0.86
CA LEU A 47 -3.09 22.59 1.81
C LEU A 47 -1.95 23.39 2.44
N ASP A 48 -2.04 23.63 3.75
CA ASP A 48 -0.99 24.29 4.54
C ASP A 48 -0.36 23.27 5.48
N MET A 49 0.89 22.89 5.21
CA MET A 49 1.62 21.90 6.01
C MET A 49 1.86 22.34 7.47
N LYS A 50 1.68 23.63 7.81
CA LYS A 50 1.76 24.12 9.20
C LYS A 50 0.49 23.85 10.01
N LYS A 51 -0.59 23.43 9.36
CA LYS A 51 -1.89 23.18 9.97
C LYS A 51 -2.34 21.75 9.66
N ARG A 52 -3.34 21.29 10.40
CA ARG A 52 -4.02 20.04 10.07
C ARG A 52 -4.84 20.25 8.79
N ASN A 53 -4.56 19.45 7.75
CA ASN A 53 -5.41 19.39 6.56
C ASN A 53 -6.54 18.40 6.84
N ASN A 54 -7.79 18.86 6.83
CA ASN A 54 -8.92 17.99 7.15
C ASN A 54 -9.28 17.12 5.94
N VAL A 55 -9.79 15.93 6.24
CA VAL A 55 -10.13 14.92 5.23
C VAL A 55 -11.49 14.31 5.55
N ALA A 56 -12.20 13.90 4.50
CA ALA A 56 -13.39 13.05 4.58
C ALA A 56 -13.10 11.68 3.94
N SER A 57 -13.57 10.60 4.56
CA SER A 57 -13.49 9.25 3.99
C SER A 57 -14.57 9.03 2.92
N VAL A 58 -14.19 8.37 1.83
CA VAL A 58 -15.08 7.93 0.75
C VAL A 58 -14.85 6.45 0.49
N ILE A 59 -15.92 5.68 0.30
CA ILE A 59 -15.85 4.26 -0.07
C ILE A 59 -16.05 4.11 -1.58
N ILE A 60 -15.11 3.46 -2.27
CA ILE A 60 -15.22 3.08 -3.69
C ILE A 60 -15.76 1.65 -3.84
N PRO A 61 -16.47 1.34 -4.94
CA PRO A 61 -17.00 0.00 -5.22
C PRO A 61 -15.95 -1.11 -5.24
#